data_AF-A0A317I040-F1
#
_entry.id   AF-A0A317I040-F1
#
_cell.length_a   1.000
_cell.length_b   1.000
_cell.length_c   1.000
_cell.angle_alpha   90.00
_cell.angle_beta   90.00
_cell.angle_gamma   90.00
#
_symmetry.space_group_name_H-M   'P 1'
#
loop_
_entity.id
_entity.type
_entity.pdbx_description
1 polymer ?
#
loop_
_entity_poly.entity_id
_entity_poly.type
_entity_poly.pdbx_seq_one_letter_code
_entity_poly.pdbx_strand_id
1 'polypeptide(L)'
;MSNWRTKTLQDFRVFLYSEIAFLILVLLLILILATNVRSQTQATNLPGPSIREGNRAMDDYDRTINRMKNDAKAANERRRNLFPQINEDFQRIQVIHNEIVRMLQPDKTLNFDRLAELSEDMKKRVARLRENLALPQAEKTDAPLSHTQIIDETQVKKTIVALHDLIVEFVGNPLFKNLGVIDAKVIETASENLGEIINTSDEIKREAKVLSKSARK
;
A
#
# COMPACT_ATOMS: atom_id res chain seq x y z
N MET A 1 20.00 -98.42 -72.42
CA MET A 1 20.94 -97.30 -72.64
C MET A 1 20.23 -96.02 -72.19
N SER A 2 20.07 -95.76 -70.88
CA SER A 2 21.00 -95.24 -69.86
C SER A 2 21.12 -93.70 -69.82
N ASN A 3 20.33 -93.12 -68.92
CA ASN A 3 20.70 -92.11 -67.92
C ASN A 3 21.38 -90.80 -68.37
N TRP A 4 20.62 -89.88 -68.97
CA TRP A 4 21.07 -88.47 -69.12
C TRP A 4 20.15 -87.42 -68.46
N ARG A 5 18.99 -87.81 -67.89
CA ARG A 5 17.98 -86.86 -67.38
C ARG A 5 18.01 -86.57 -65.87
N THR A 6 18.87 -87.22 -65.07
CA THR A 6 18.86 -87.07 -63.61
C THR A 6 19.98 -86.19 -63.03
N LYS A 7 20.95 -85.75 -63.85
CA LYS A 7 22.08 -84.95 -63.37
C LYS A 7 21.77 -83.45 -63.19
N THR A 8 20.82 -82.91 -63.96
CA THR A 8 20.55 -81.46 -64.00
C THR A 8 19.66 -80.94 -62.86
N LEU A 9 19.00 -81.83 -62.10
CA LEU A 9 18.10 -81.44 -61.00
C LEU A 9 18.78 -81.45 -59.62
N GLN A 10 19.95 -82.06 -59.49
CA GLN A 10 20.69 -82.12 -58.23
C GLN A 10 21.59 -80.88 -58.03
N ASP A 11 22.19 -80.37 -59.11
CA ASP A 11 23.01 -79.16 -59.08
C ASP A 11 22.19 -77.88 -58.81
N PHE A 12 20.93 -77.85 -59.24
CA PHE A 12 20.03 -76.71 -59.01
C PHE A 12 19.63 -76.55 -57.53
N ARG A 13 19.57 -77.67 -56.78
CA ARG A 13 19.22 -77.63 -55.35
C ARG A 13 20.41 -77.14 -54.50
N VAL A 14 21.63 -77.55 -54.82
CA VAL A 14 22.85 -77.11 -54.10
C VAL A 14 23.09 -75.61 -54.31
N PHE A 15 22.79 -75.08 -55.50
CA PHE A 15 22.91 -73.66 -55.80
C PHE A 15 21.92 -72.81 -54.97
N LEU A 16 20.67 -73.25 -54.84
CA LEU A 16 19.62 -72.55 -54.07
C LEU A 16 19.92 -72.47 -52.57
N TYR A 17 20.51 -73.52 -51.97
CA TYR A 17 20.83 -73.52 -50.54
C TYR A 17 22.02 -72.60 -50.19
N SER A 18 22.94 -72.38 -51.12
CA SER A 18 24.10 -71.50 -50.89
C SER A 18 23.73 -70.01 -50.81
N GLU A 19 22.83 -69.55 -51.70
CA GLU A 19 22.28 -68.19 -51.71
C GLU A 19 21.46 -67.90 -50.46
N ILE A 20 20.61 -68.85 -50.04
CA ILE A 20 19.80 -68.71 -48.83
C ILE A 20 20.69 -68.68 -47.58
N ALA A 21 21.74 -69.51 -47.51
CA ALA A 21 22.68 -69.51 -46.41
C ALA A 21 23.47 -68.18 -46.33
N PHE A 22 23.86 -67.62 -47.48
CA PHE A 22 24.55 -66.32 -47.54
C PHE A 22 23.65 -65.17 -47.08
N LEU A 23 22.37 -65.15 -47.49
CA LEU A 23 21.40 -64.15 -47.04
C LEU A 23 21.13 -64.23 -45.54
N ILE A 24 21.03 -65.43 -44.97
CA ILE A 24 20.87 -65.61 -43.50
C ILE A 24 22.11 -65.13 -42.75
N LEU A 25 23.31 -65.38 -43.28
CA LEU A 25 24.57 -64.94 -42.67
C LEU A 25 24.71 -63.41 -42.70
N VAL A 26 24.32 -62.75 -43.80
CA VAL A 26 24.29 -61.29 -43.90
C VAL A 26 23.24 -60.68 -42.95
N LEU A 27 22.06 -61.30 -42.83
CA LEU A 27 21.03 -60.86 -41.89
C LEU A 27 21.50 -60.96 -40.42
N LEU A 28 22.18 -62.06 -40.06
CA LEU A 28 22.79 -62.23 -38.75
C LEU A 28 23.89 -61.20 -38.49
N LEU A 29 24.67 -60.82 -39.51
CA LEU A 29 25.71 -59.80 -39.38
C LEU A 29 25.10 -58.41 -39.10
N ILE A 30 23.98 -58.06 -39.74
CA ILE A 30 23.28 -56.79 -39.49
C ILE A 30 22.69 -56.73 -38.07
N LEU A 31 22.24 -57.86 -37.52
CA LEU A 31 21.74 -57.92 -36.14
C LEU A 31 22.82 -57.70 -35.06
N ILE A 32 24.10 -57.99 -35.36
CA ILE A 32 25.20 -57.84 -34.40
C ILE A 32 25.67 -56.37 -34.31
N LEU A 33 25.39 -55.52 -35.30
CA LEU A 33 25.74 -54.07 -35.24
C LEU A 33 24.69 -53.20 -34.52
N ALA A 34 23.56 -53.76 -34.06
CA ALA A 34 22.49 -53.00 -33.40
C ALA A 34 22.62 -52.91 -31.86
N THR A 35 23.67 -53.48 -31.26
CA THR A 35 23.91 -53.40 -29.80
C THR A 35 24.69 -52.15 -29.40
N ASN A 36 24.17 -50.97 -29.74
CA ASN A 36 24.49 -49.76 -28.97
C ASN A 36 23.65 -49.76 -27.69
N VAL A 37 24.04 -50.60 -26.73
CA VAL A 37 23.53 -50.50 -25.37
C VAL A 37 24.09 -49.24 -24.73
N ARG A 38 23.17 -48.30 -24.54
CA ARG A 38 23.21 -47.16 -23.63
C ARG A 38 24.17 -47.38 -22.46
N SER A 39 25.35 -46.76 -22.54
CA SER A 39 26.00 -46.23 -21.35
C SER A 39 25.43 -44.83 -21.10
N GLN A 40 24.13 -44.75 -20.78
CA GLN A 40 23.54 -43.53 -20.26
C GLN A 40 23.88 -43.49 -18.78
N THR A 41 24.93 -42.73 -18.51
CA THR A 41 25.30 -42.13 -17.24
C THR A 41 24.11 -42.05 -16.31
N GLN A 42 24.15 -42.81 -15.21
CA GLN A 42 23.30 -42.56 -14.05
C GLN A 42 23.84 -41.30 -13.36
N ALA A 43 23.70 -40.16 -14.03
CA ALA A 43 23.69 -38.89 -13.32
C ALA A 43 22.39 -38.93 -12.52
N THR A 44 22.56 -39.03 -11.21
CA THR A 44 21.56 -38.55 -10.26
C THR A 44 20.97 -37.26 -10.82
N ASN A 45 19.67 -37.27 -11.11
CA ASN A 45 18.89 -36.08 -11.49
C ASN A 45 18.84 -35.12 -10.28
N LEU A 46 19.99 -34.58 -9.90
CA LEU A 46 20.09 -33.37 -9.13
C LEU A 46 19.91 -32.24 -10.15
N PRO A 47 18.87 -31.40 -10.03
CA PRO A 47 18.72 -30.25 -10.92
C PRO A 47 20.02 -29.44 -10.84
N GLY A 48 20.60 -29.15 -12.01
CA GLY A 48 21.85 -28.40 -12.13
C GLY A 48 21.77 -27.04 -11.40
N PRO A 49 22.92 -26.44 -11.06
CA PRO A 49 22.99 -25.24 -10.21
C PRO A 49 22.06 -24.11 -10.68
N SER A 50 21.91 -23.93 -11.99
CA SER A 50 21.06 -22.90 -12.61
C SER A 50 19.55 -23.09 -12.39
N ILE A 51 19.04 -24.33 -12.38
CA ILE A 51 17.63 -24.62 -12.10
C ILE A 51 17.35 -24.41 -10.61
N ARG A 52 18.32 -24.75 -9.75
CA ARG A 52 18.21 -24.56 -8.29
C ARG A 52 18.28 -23.08 -7.90
N GLU A 53 19.03 -22.26 -8.62
CA GLU A 53 19.09 -20.79 -8.45
C GLU A 53 17.83 -20.10 -8.99
N GLY A 54 17.31 -20.50 -10.14
CA GLY A 54 16.04 -19.97 -10.68
C GLY A 54 14.85 -20.21 -9.74
N ASN A 55 14.76 -21.42 -9.16
CA ASN A 55 13.71 -21.74 -8.20
C ASN A 55 13.84 -20.93 -6.90
N ARG A 56 15.06 -20.71 -6.39
CA ARG A 56 15.29 -19.86 -5.21
C ARG A 56 14.93 -18.40 -5.44
N ALA A 57 15.28 -17.85 -6.61
CA ALA A 57 14.93 -16.48 -6.96
C ALA A 57 13.41 -16.30 -7.08
N MET A 58 12.70 -17.30 -7.62
CA MET A 58 11.24 -17.32 -7.68
C MET A 58 10.61 -17.40 -6.28
N ASP A 59 11.12 -18.28 -5.42
CA ASP A 59 10.66 -18.43 -4.02
C ASP A 59 10.85 -17.13 -3.22
N ASP A 60 11.98 -16.44 -3.41
CA ASP A 60 12.27 -15.16 -2.75
C ASP A 60 11.38 -14.03 -3.29
N TYR A 61 11.09 -14.02 -4.60
CA TYR A 61 10.14 -13.09 -5.20
C TYR A 61 8.73 -13.31 -4.62
N ASP A 62 8.25 -14.56 -4.61
CA ASP A 62 6.93 -14.90 -4.06
C ASP A 62 6.83 -14.56 -2.57
N ARG A 63 7.90 -14.81 -1.80
CA ARG A 63 7.96 -14.41 -0.38
C ARG A 63 7.87 -12.90 -0.23
N THR A 64 8.53 -12.14 -1.09
CA THR A 64 8.51 -10.67 -1.09
C THR A 64 7.12 -10.14 -1.43
N ILE A 65 6.49 -10.65 -2.50
CA ILE A 65 5.13 -10.27 -2.90
C ILE A 65 4.12 -10.63 -1.81
N ASN A 66 4.23 -11.81 -1.19
CA ASN A 66 3.34 -12.21 -0.11
C ASN A 66 3.51 -11.34 1.14
N ARG A 67 4.74 -10.92 1.48
CA ARG A 67 5.00 -9.94 2.54
C ARG A 67 4.32 -8.60 2.23
N MET A 68 4.56 -8.05 1.04
CA MET A 68 3.94 -6.79 0.60
C MET A 68 2.40 -6.86 0.63
N LYS A 69 1.83 -7.98 0.19
CA LYS A 69 0.38 -8.22 0.22
C LYS A 69 -0.17 -8.27 1.65
N ASN A 70 0.53 -8.95 2.55
CA ASN A 70 0.16 -9.02 3.95
C ASN A 70 0.28 -7.66 4.64
N ASP A 71 1.34 -6.89 4.34
CA ASP A 71 1.54 -5.53 4.86
C ASP A 71 0.44 -4.58 4.36
N ALA A 72 0.10 -4.66 3.07
CA ALA A 72 -1.00 -3.89 2.49
C ALA A 72 -2.34 -4.25 3.14
N LYS A 73 -2.59 -5.54 3.40
CA LYS A 73 -3.79 -6.01 4.09
C LYS A 73 -3.85 -5.48 5.53
N ALA A 74 -2.76 -5.59 6.28
CA ALA A 74 -2.67 -5.08 7.65
C ALA A 74 -2.85 -3.56 7.71
N ALA A 75 -2.26 -2.81 6.77
CA ALA A 75 -2.45 -1.36 6.66
C ALA A 75 -3.91 -0.99 6.35
N ASN A 76 -4.59 -1.77 5.52
CA ASN A 76 -5.99 -1.56 5.19
C ASN A 76 -6.93 -1.92 6.35
N GLU A 77 -6.63 -2.96 7.11
CA GLU A 77 -7.35 -3.32 8.34
C GLU A 77 -7.20 -2.25 9.42
N ARG A 78 -5.98 -1.73 9.63
CA ARG A 78 -5.75 -0.59 10.52
C ARG A 78 -6.56 0.63 10.10
N ARG A 79 -6.54 0.99 8.81
CA ARG A 79 -7.35 2.09 8.29
C ARG A 79 -8.85 1.90 8.52
N ARG A 80 -9.38 0.69 8.31
CA ARG A 80 -10.79 0.37 8.57
C ARG A 80 -11.16 0.54 10.05
N ASN A 81 -10.27 0.16 10.96
CA ASN A 81 -10.51 0.30 12.40
C ASN A 81 -10.49 1.76 12.86
N LEU A 82 -9.72 2.63 12.20
CA LEU A 82 -9.65 4.06 12.51
C LEU A 82 -10.76 4.89 11.85
N PHE A 83 -11.37 4.38 10.77
CA PHE A 83 -12.37 5.11 9.99
C PHE A 83 -13.56 5.63 10.84
N PRO A 84 -14.14 4.86 11.78
CA PRO A 84 -15.20 5.37 12.65
C PRO A 84 -14.77 6.59 13.47
N GLN A 85 -13.55 6.58 14.02
CA GLN A 85 -13.02 7.68 14.83
C GLN A 85 -12.66 8.89 13.97
N ILE A 86 -12.09 8.67 12.79
CA ILE A 86 -11.84 9.72 11.78
C ILE A 86 -13.15 10.42 11.44
N ASN A 87 -14.21 9.67 11.16
CA ASN A 87 -15.52 10.23 10.83
C ASN A 87 -16.16 10.96 12.01
N GLU A 88 -16.11 10.40 13.22
CA GLU A 88 -16.59 11.06 14.43
C GLU A 88 -15.89 12.40 14.66
N ASP A 89 -14.56 12.42 14.55
CA ASP A 89 -13.78 13.63 14.77
C ASP A 89 -14.04 14.67 13.70
N PHE A 90 -14.12 14.26 12.43
CA PHE A 90 -14.48 15.15 11.33
C PHE A 90 -15.84 15.81 11.55
N GLN A 91 -16.88 15.03 11.88
CA GLN A 91 -18.22 15.54 12.14
C GLN A 91 -18.24 16.45 13.38
N ARG A 92 -17.56 16.05 14.46
CA ARG A 92 -17.54 16.84 15.69
C ARG A 92 -16.85 18.18 15.49
N ILE A 93 -15.77 18.24 14.71
CA ILE A 93 -15.10 19.50 14.33
C ILE A 93 -16.10 20.46 13.67
N GLN A 94 -16.91 19.98 12.72
CA GLN A 94 -17.92 20.80 12.04
C GLN A 94 -19.01 21.29 13.00
N VAL A 95 -19.44 20.47 13.95
CA VAL A 95 -20.40 20.89 14.99
C VAL A 95 -19.81 21.97 15.89
N ILE A 96 -18.57 21.79 16.35
CA ILE A 96 -17.87 22.78 17.18
C ILE A 96 -17.69 24.09 16.43
N HIS A 97 -17.28 24.03 15.15
CA HIS A 97 -17.15 25.20 14.29
C HIS A 97 -18.46 25.99 14.19
N ASN A 98 -19.57 25.29 13.95
CA ASN A 98 -20.90 25.92 13.94
C ASN A 98 -21.27 26.56 15.28
N GLU A 99 -20.96 25.90 16.40
CA GLU A 99 -21.18 26.47 17.74
C GLU A 99 -20.36 27.76 17.94
N ILE A 100 -19.07 27.76 17.58
CA ILE A 100 -18.18 28.92 17.72
C ILE A 100 -18.65 30.08 16.83
N VAL A 101 -18.95 29.83 15.55
CA VAL A 101 -19.39 30.87 14.60
C VAL A 101 -20.71 31.51 15.05
N ARG A 102 -21.63 30.75 15.65
CA ARG A 102 -22.88 31.29 16.21
C ARG A 102 -22.67 32.25 17.37
N MET A 103 -21.51 32.23 18.03
CA MET A 103 -21.18 33.19 19.09
C MET A 103 -20.86 34.58 18.54
N LEU A 104 -20.51 34.70 17.25
CA LEU A 104 -20.19 35.98 16.60
C LEU A 104 -21.43 36.84 16.25
N GLN A 105 -22.62 36.44 16.67
CA GLN A 105 -23.85 37.19 16.39
C GLN A 105 -23.76 38.61 16.98
N PRO A 106 -24.11 39.67 16.22
CA PRO A 106 -23.95 41.07 16.64
C PRO A 106 -24.58 41.41 18.00
N ASP A 107 -25.70 40.75 18.33
CA ASP A 107 -26.50 41.04 19.51
C ASP A 107 -26.14 40.16 20.73
N LYS A 108 -25.09 39.33 20.63
CA LYS A 108 -24.67 38.43 21.71
C LYS A 108 -23.29 38.79 22.21
N THR A 109 -23.16 38.88 23.53
CA THR A 109 -21.86 38.93 24.19
C THR A 109 -21.17 37.57 24.08
N LEU A 110 -19.87 37.58 23.86
CA LEU A 110 -19.09 36.35 23.72
C LEU A 110 -19.01 35.63 25.07
N ASN A 111 -19.47 34.37 25.12
CA ASN A 111 -19.23 33.52 26.29
C ASN A 111 -17.80 32.96 26.23
N PHE A 112 -16.86 33.66 26.84
CA PHE A 112 -15.44 33.31 26.81
C PHE A 112 -15.11 31.97 27.48
N ASP A 113 -15.82 31.57 28.53
CA ASP A 113 -15.59 30.27 29.16
C ASP A 113 -15.98 29.13 28.21
N ARG A 114 -17.16 29.23 27.59
CA ARG A 114 -17.61 28.25 26.60
C ARG A 114 -16.72 28.24 25.35
N LEU A 115 -16.26 29.40 24.90
CA LEU A 115 -15.34 29.50 23.77
C LEU A 115 -14.02 28.78 24.06
N ALA A 116 -13.46 28.93 25.26
CA ALA A 116 -12.25 28.23 25.67
C ALA A 116 -12.43 26.71 25.72
N GLU A 117 -13.59 26.22 26.18
CA GLU A 117 -13.93 24.80 26.17
C GLU A 117 -14.03 24.23 24.75
N LEU A 118 -14.78 24.91 23.87
CA LEU A 118 -14.98 24.48 22.49
C LEU A 118 -13.66 24.45 21.71
N SER A 119 -12.82 25.46 21.90
CA SER A 119 -11.52 25.54 21.25
C SER A 119 -10.57 24.43 21.70
N GLU A 120 -10.64 24.03 22.97
CA GLU A 120 -9.88 22.89 23.48
C GLU A 120 -10.39 21.54 22.93
N ASP A 121 -11.71 21.35 22.81
CA ASP A 121 -12.29 20.15 22.19
C ASP A 121 -11.88 20.07 20.71
N MET A 122 -12.00 21.17 19.96
CA MET A 122 -11.59 21.24 18.56
C MET A 122 -10.11 20.86 18.40
N LYS A 123 -9.21 21.47 19.19
CA LYS A 123 -7.78 21.15 19.18
C LYS A 123 -7.51 19.65 19.36
N LYS A 124 -8.17 19.01 20.33
CA LYS A 124 -8.00 17.56 20.59
C LYS A 124 -8.48 16.71 19.42
N ARG A 125 -9.64 17.03 18.85
CA ARG A 125 -10.23 16.30 17.72
C ARG A 125 -9.33 16.41 16.48
N VAL A 126 -8.85 17.61 16.19
CA VAL A 126 -7.99 17.89 15.02
C VAL A 126 -6.63 17.19 15.18
N ALA A 127 -6.04 17.23 16.37
CA ALA A 127 -4.79 16.51 16.67
C ALA A 127 -4.93 15.00 16.46
N ARG A 128 -5.99 14.41 17.01
CA ARG A 128 -6.26 12.97 16.85
C ARG A 128 -6.59 12.59 15.42
N LEU A 129 -7.35 13.43 14.71
CA LEU A 129 -7.63 13.23 13.29
C LEU A 129 -6.35 13.21 12.47
N ARG A 130 -5.42 14.14 12.72
CA ARG A 130 -4.10 14.17 12.06
C ARG A 130 -3.29 12.92 12.34
N GLU A 131 -3.25 12.46 13.59
CA GLU A 131 -2.55 11.23 13.99
C GLU A 131 -3.15 9.99 13.31
N ASN A 132 -4.47 9.87 13.29
CA ASN A 132 -5.17 8.74 12.68
C ASN A 132 -4.99 8.68 11.15
N LEU A 133 -4.76 9.83 10.52
CA LEU A 133 -4.45 9.93 9.09
C LEU A 133 -2.96 9.74 8.78
N ALA A 134 -2.11 9.62 9.80
CA ALA A 134 -0.66 9.49 9.68
C ALA A 134 -0.04 10.59 8.79
N LEU A 135 -0.56 11.81 8.88
CA LEU A 135 -0.07 12.94 8.10
C LEU A 135 1.32 13.38 8.60
N PRO A 136 2.22 13.81 7.70
CA PRO A 136 3.53 14.33 8.09
C PRO A 136 3.34 15.52 9.04
N GLN A 137 4.25 15.73 10.00
CA GLN A 137 4.18 16.97 10.79
C GLN A 137 4.44 18.16 9.86
N ALA A 138 3.50 19.10 9.81
CA ALA A 138 3.77 20.42 9.28
C ALA A 138 4.94 21.02 10.06
N GLU A 139 5.89 21.64 9.37
CA GLU A 139 7.00 22.33 10.01
C GLU A 139 6.42 23.32 11.03
N LYS A 140 6.89 23.22 12.27
CA LYS A 140 6.53 24.21 13.29
C LYS A 140 7.12 25.53 12.83
N THR A 141 6.28 26.39 12.26
CA THR A 141 6.62 27.79 12.17
C THR A 141 6.55 28.31 13.60
N ASP A 142 7.68 28.24 14.30
CA ASP A 142 7.91 28.95 15.56
C ASP A 142 7.98 30.45 15.25
N ALA A 143 6.86 31.02 14.77
CA ALA A 143 6.70 32.45 14.77
C ALA A 143 6.65 32.87 16.24
N PRO A 144 7.55 33.75 16.71
CA PRO A 144 7.45 34.28 18.05
C PRO A 144 6.10 35.01 18.12
N LEU A 145 5.20 34.51 19.00
CA LEU A 145 3.97 35.20 19.36
C LEU A 145 4.35 36.60 19.83
N SER A 146 4.19 37.58 18.95
CA SER A 146 4.49 38.98 19.24
C SER A 146 3.57 39.44 20.37
N HIS A 147 4.09 39.39 21.59
CA HIS A 147 3.41 39.67 22.85
C HIS A 147 3.22 41.18 23.06
N THR A 148 2.63 41.88 22.10
CA THR A 148 2.37 43.32 22.23
C THR A 148 0.97 43.73 21.73
N GLN A 149 0.13 42.78 21.35
CA GLN A 149 -1.27 43.07 21.04
C GLN A 149 -2.12 43.04 22.31
N ILE A 150 -2.90 44.10 22.50
CA ILE A 150 -3.92 44.19 23.55
C ILE A 150 -4.98 43.14 23.20
N ILE A 151 -5.09 42.10 24.03
CA ILE A 151 -6.12 41.07 23.87
C ILE A 151 -7.46 41.70 24.24
N ASP A 152 -8.29 41.98 23.23
CA ASP A 152 -9.66 42.45 23.38
C ASP A 152 -10.65 41.52 22.64
N GLU A 153 -11.96 41.76 22.82
CA GLU A 153 -12.99 40.94 22.17
C GLU A 153 -12.93 41.05 20.63
N THR A 154 -12.51 42.19 20.08
CA THR A 154 -12.39 42.39 18.63
C THR A 154 -11.31 41.50 18.04
N GLN A 155 -10.17 41.37 18.73
CA GLN A 155 -9.09 40.47 18.36
C GLN A 155 -9.56 39.01 18.37
N VAL A 156 -10.23 38.57 19.43
CA VAL A 156 -10.79 37.20 19.50
C VAL A 156 -11.75 36.93 18.34
N LYS A 157 -12.62 37.89 18.00
CA LYS A 157 -13.53 37.75 16.85
C LYS A 157 -12.79 37.59 15.54
N LYS A 158 -11.69 38.32 15.31
CA LYS A 158 -10.84 38.16 14.13
C LYS A 158 -10.19 36.78 14.09
N THR A 159 -9.66 36.30 15.21
CA THR A 159 -9.07 34.95 15.32
C THR A 159 -10.10 33.86 15.01
N ILE A 160 -11.37 34.03 15.44
CA ILE A 160 -12.46 33.11 15.10
C ILE A 160 -12.77 33.13 13.59
N VAL A 161 -12.72 34.29 12.94
CA VAL A 161 -12.89 34.37 11.48
C VAL A 161 -11.76 33.65 10.75
N ALA A 162 -10.51 33.82 11.18
CA ALA A 162 -9.38 33.06 10.63
C ALA A 162 -9.58 31.55 10.81
N LEU A 163 -10.04 31.10 11.98
CA LEU A 163 -10.39 29.69 12.22
C LEU A 163 -11.51 29.22 11.27
N HIS A 164 -12.50 30.06 10.98
CA HIS A 164 -13.57 29.70 10.05
C HIS A 164 -13.02 29.39 8.66
N ASP A 165 -12.16 30.24 8.13
CA ASP A 165 -11.55 30.09 6.81
C ASP A 165 -10.73 28.79 6.73
N LEU A 166 -9.90 28.52 7.75
CA LEU A 166 -9.13 27.28 7.86
C LEU A 166 -10.01 26.02 7.85
N ILE A 167 -11.14 26.05 8.56
CA ILE A 167 -12.08 24.93 8.61
C ILE A 167 -12.77 24.72 7.25
N VAL A 168 -13.12 25.80 6.54
CA VAL A 168 -13.70 25.72 5.19
C VAL A 168 -12.72 25.06 4.23
N GLU A 169 -11.45 25.46 4.25
CA GLU A 169 -10.41 24.86 3.42
C GLU A 169 -10.16 23.39 3.78
N PHE A 170 -10.07 23.08 5.08
CA PHE A 170 -9.93 21.72 5.58
C PHE A 170 -11.07 20.81 5.11
N VAL A 171 -12.34 21.22 5.25
CA VAL A 171 -13.50 20.44 4.80
C VAL A 171 -13.54 20.31 3.28
N GLY A 172 -13.03 21.32 2.56
CA GLY A 172 -12.95 21.33 1.10
C GLY A 172 -11.90 20.38 0.51
N ASN A 173 -10.89 19.99 1.30
CA ASN A 173 -9.74 19.25 0.83
C ASN A 173 -10.14 17.84 0.30
N PRO A 174 -9.68 17.44 -0.91
CA PRO A 174 -10.03 16.15 -1.53
C PRO A 174 -9.70 14.92 -0.70
N LEU A 175 -8.69 14.99 0.18
CA LEU A 175 -8.30 13.90 1.07
C LEU A 175 -9.49 13.39 1.89
N PHE A 176 -10.33 14.30 2.40
CA PHE A 176 -11.46 13.95 3.27
C PHE A 176 -12.69 13.48 2.50
N LYS A 177 -12.71 13.66 1.17
CA LYS A 177 -13.72 13.09 0.28
C LYS A 177 -13.32 11.67 -0.15
N ASN A 178 -12.03 11.45 -0.38
CA ASN A 178 -11.45 10.19 -0.81
C ASN A 178 -10.13 9.92 -0.06
N LEU A 179 -10.18 9.15 1.03
CA LEU A 179 -8.99 8.78 1.83
C LEU A 179 -7.96 7.90 1.07
N GLY A 180 -8.20 7.61 -0.21
CA GLY A 180 -7.27 6.93 -1.12
C GLY A 180 -6.42 7.88 -1.98
N VAL A 181 -6.53 9.20 -1.79
CA VAL A 181 -5.72 10.18 -2.53
C VAL A 181 -4.25 10.03 -2.12
N ILE A 182 -3.37 9.82 -3.12
CA ILE A 182 -1.91 9.67 -2.95
C ILE A 182 -1.18 10.93 -3.47
N ASP A 183 -1.91 12.04 -3.64
CA ASP A 183 -1.31 13.30 -4.07
C ASP A 183 -0.60 13.96 -2.89
N ALA A 184 0.73 14.09 -3.00
CA ALA A 184 1.58 14.66 -1.96
C ALA A 184 1.17 16.09 -1.58
N LYS A 185 0.77 16.91 -2.56
CA LYS A 185 0.36 18.30 -2.32
C LYS A 185 -0.96 18.35 -1.55
N VAL A 186 -1.90 17.47 -1.90
CA VAL A 186 -3.18 17.37 -1.18
C VAL A 186 -2.97 16.97 0.29
N ILE A 187 -2.05 16.03 0.52
CA ILE A 187 -1.66 15.55 1.86
C ILE A 187 -0.94 16.64 2.66
N GLU A 188 -0.02 17.36 2.02
CA GLU A 188 0.73 18.47 2.62
C GLU A 188 -0.21 19.58 3.07
N THR A 189 -1.06 20.09 2.17
CA THR A 189 -2.07 21.10 2.50
C THR A 189 -3.03 20.62 3.59
N ALA A 190 -3.45 19.36 3.57
CA ALA A 190 -4.29 18.81 4.65
C ALA A 190 -3.55 18.85 6.01
N SER A 191 -2.25 18.54 6.01
CA SER A 191 -1.46 18.56 7.23
C SER A 191 -1.23 19.98 7.77
N GLU A 192 -0.90 20.92 6.87
CA GLU A 192 -0.74 22.34 7.18
C GLU A 192 -2.03 22.90 7.79
N ASN A 193 -3.17 22.72 7.11
CA ASN A 193 -4.46 23.21 7.59
C ASN A 193 -4.80 22.64 8.98
N LEU A 194 -4.59 21.34 9.21
CA LEU A 194 -4.81 20.73 10.53
C LEU A 194 -3.85 21.31 11.60
N GLY A 195 -2.60 21.61 11.22
CA GLY A 195 -1.63 22.27 12.09
C GLY A 195 -2.05 23.68 12.47
N GLU A 196 -2.49 24.48 11.50
CA GLU A 196 -2.96 25.84 11.72
C GLU A 196 -4.24 25.86 12.57
N ILE A 197 -5.20 24.97 12.30
CA ILE A 197 -6.40 24.83 13.14
C ILE A 197 -6.03 24.54 14.61
N ILE A 198 -5.04 23.69 14.86
CA ILE A 198 -4.54 23.39 16.22
C ILE A 198 -4.00 24.67 16.88
N ASN A 199 -3.18 25.43 16.16
CA ASN A 199 -2.54 26.63 16.66
C ASN A 199 -3.56 27.75 16.94
N THR A 200 -4.43 28.03 15.97
CA THR A 200 -5.51 29.04 16.09
C THR A 200 -6.50 28.67 17.20
N SER A 201 -6.83 27.38 17.35
CA SER A 201 -7.69 26.92 18.46
C SER A 201 -7.02 27.14 19.84
N ASP A 202 -5.71 26.90 19.95
CA ASP A 202 -4.96 27.14 21.18
C ASP A 202 -4.86 28.64 21.51
N GLU A 203 -4.71 29.48 20.49
CA GLU A 203 -4.73 30.93 20.60
C GLU A 203 -6.09 31.45 21.09
N ILE A 204 -7.19 31.06 20.45
CA ILE A 204 -8.55 31.45 20.87
C ILE A 204 -8.79 31.04 22.32
N LYS A 205 -8.40 29.82 22.71
CA LYS A 205 -8.52 29.35 24.10
C LYS A 205 -7.74 30.25 25.07
N ARG A 206 -6.52 30.64 24.71
CA ARG A 206 -5.68 31.51 25.54
C ARG A 206 -6.31 32.89 25.69
N GLU A 207 -6.70 33.52 24.59
CA GLU A 207 -7.33 34.84 24.58
C GLU A 207 -8.66 34.84 25.36
N ALA A 208 -9.50 33.85 25.13
CA ALA A 208 -10.77 33.68 25.84
C ALA A 208 -10.55 33.53 27.36
N LYS A 209 -9.54 32.77 27.80
CA LYS A 209 -9.21 32.65 29.23
C LYS A 209 -8.69 33.95 29.85
N VAL A 210 -8.00 34.79 29.08
CA VAL A 210 -7.56 36.11 29.57
C VAL A 210 -8.78 37.01 29.78
N LEU A 211 -9.67 37.08 28.78
CA LEU A 211 -10.87 37.89 28.84
C LEU A 211 -11.88 37.41 29.89
N SER A 212 -12.06 36.09 30.06
CA SER A 212 -12.96 35.56 31.08
C SER A 212 -12.49 35.87 32.51
N LYS A 213 -11.17 35.90 32.74
CA LYS A 213 -10.60 36.35 34.02
C LYS A 213 -10.76 37.85 34.23
N SER A 214 -10.62 38.65 33.18
CA SER A 214 -10.81 40.11 33.25
C SER A 214 -12.26 40.49 33.52
N ALA A 215 -13.23 39.78 32.95
CA ALA A 215 -14.65 40.05 33.13
C ALA A 215 -15.22 39.64 34.51
N ARG A 216 -14.46 38.84 35.28
CA ARG A 216 -14.83 38.40 36.65
C ARG A 216 -14.26 39.30 37.75
N LYS A 217 -13.36 40.22 37.42
CA LYS A 217 -12.84 41.23 38.35
C LYS A 217 -13.76 42.44 38.34
#